data_AF-A0A4Q3DYS0-F1
#
_entry.id   AF-A0A4Q3DYS0-F1
#
_cell.length_a   1.000
_cell.length_b   1.000
_cell.length_c   1.000
_cell.angle_alpha   90.00
_cell.angle_beta   90.00
_cell.angle_gamma   90.00
#
_symmetry.space_group_name_H-M   'P 1'
#
loop_
_entity.id
_entity.type
_entity.pdbx_description
1 polymer ?
#
loop_
_entity_poly.entity_id
_entity_poly.type
_entity_poly.pdbx_seq_one_letter_code
_entity_poly.pdbx_strand_id
1 'polypeptide(L)' 'MSEQSKPEQIKFLKDKIEDVRITMLVTVKANHEIHSRPMATADVDADGNVWFFTNEFS' A
#
# COMPACT_ATOMS: atom_id res chain seq x y z
N MET A 1 -11.86 -4.81 22.11
CA MET A 1 -11.82 -4.95 20.64
C MET A 1 -11.37 -6.37 20.36
N SER A 2 -12.15 -7.16 19.63
CA SER A 2 -11.80 -8.54 19.30
C SER A 2 -10.49 -8.57 18.51
N GLU A 3 -9.51 -9.36 18.97
CA GLU A 3 -8.29 -9.63 18.22
C GLU A 3 -8.68 -10.37 16.92
N GLN A 4 -8.70 -9.64 15.81
CA GLN A 4 -8.85 -10.24 14.49
C GLN A 4 -7.60 -11.03 14.16
N SER A 5 -7.77 -12.22 13.58
CA SER A 5 -6.65 -13.02 13.10
C SER A 5 -5.91 -12.29 11.97
N LYS A 6 -4.60 -12.51 11.83
CA LYS A 6 -3.78 -11.88 10.77
C LYS A 6 -4.41 -12.00 9.36
N PRO A 7 -4.99 -13.14 8.95
CA PRO A 7 -5.67 -13.26 7.66
C PRO A 7 -6.90 -12.35 7.52
N GLU A 8 -7.68 -12.15 8.58
CA GLU A 8 -8.84 -11.25 8.56
C GLU A 8 -8.43 -9.78 8.41
N GLN A 9 -7.31 -9.40 9.03
CA GLN A 9 -6.73 -8.05 8.89
C GLN A 9 -6.24 -7.80 7.47
N ILE A 10 -5.55 -8.77 6.86
CA ILE A 10 -5.08 -8.68 5.47
C ILE A 10 -6.26 -8.60 4.51
N LYS A 11 -7.31 -9.41 4.73
CA LYS A 11 -8.53 -9.35 3.92
C LYS A 11 -9.19 -7.98 4.01
N PHE A 12 -9.35 -7.45 5.23
CA PHE A 12 -9.91 -6.12 5.42
C PHE A 12 -9.09 -5.03 4.70
N LEU A 13 -7.76 -5.10 4.78
CA LEU A 13 -6.86 -4.18 4.08
C LEU A 13 -7.03 -4.28 2.56
N LYS A 14 -7.05 -5.50 2.01
CA LYS A 14 -7.26 -5.76 0.59
C LYS A 14 -8.57 -5.18 0.10
N ASP A 15 -9.68 -5.46 0.79
CA ASP A 15 -11.01 -4.94 0.45
C ASP A 15 -11.02 -3.40 0.40
N LYS A 16 -10.27 -2.74 1.29
CA LYS A 16 -10.15 -1.27 1.30
C LYS A 16 -9.28 -0.73 0.18
N ILE A 17 -8.20 -1.41 -0.16
CA ILE A 17 -7.29 -1.01 -1.23
C ILE A 17 -7.96 -1.18 -2.60
N GLU A 18 -8.78 -2.22 -2.80
CA GLU A 18 -9.51 -2.43 -4.05
C GLU A 18 -10.56 -1.33 -4.31
N ASP A 19 -11.18 -0.79 -3.26
CA ASP A 19 -12.08 0.36 -3.33
C ASP A 19 -11.31 1.67 -3.62
N VAL A 20 -10.11 1.81 -3.06
CA VAL A 20 -9.23 2.98 -3.22
C VAL A 20 -8.16 2.71 -4.28
N ARG A 21 -8.53 2.87 -5.55
CA ARG A 21 -7.65 2.60 -6.72
C ARG A 21 -6.30 3.31 -6.69
N ILE A 22 -6.22 4.52 -6.12
CA ILE A 22 -5.00 5.33 -6.03
C ILE A 22 -4.64 5.54 -4.57
N THR A 23 -3.45 5.09 -4.18
CA THR A 23 -2.87 5.34 -2.86
C THR A 23 -1.76 6.40 -2.94
N MET A 24 -1.39 6.96 -1.78
CA MET A 24 -0.29 7.90 -1.67
C MET A 24 0.93 7.20 -1.07
N LEU A 25 1.94 6.92 -1.89
CA LEU A 25 3.22 6.39 -1.41
C LEU A 25 4.06 7.53 -0.86
N VAL A 26 4.35 7.49 0.44
CA VAL A 26 5.13 8.51 1.14
C VAL A 26 6.52 7.95 1.47
N THR A 27 7.56 8.67 1.05
CA THR A 27 8.95 8.32 1.32
C THR A 27 9.65 9.49 2.01
N VAL A 28 10.67 9.19 2.81
CA VAL A 28 11.52 10.19 3.44
C VAL A 28 12.89 10.14 2.76
N LYS A 29 13.31 11.27 2.19
CA LYS A 29 14.64 11.39 1.55
C LYS A 29 15.73 11.58 2.60
N ALA A 30 16.99 11.42 2.17
CA ALA A 30 18.16 11.59 3.05
C ALA A 30 18.25 12.99 3.70
N ASN A 31 17.66 14.01 3.07
CA ASN A 31 17.55 15.37 3.61
C ASN A 31 16.36 15.56 4.57
N HIS A 32 15.68 14.48 5.01
CA HIS A 32 14.49 14.48 5.85
C HIS A 32 13.24 15.13 5.20
N GLU A 33 13.27 15.39 3.90
CA GLU A 33 12.07 15.82 3.19
C GLU A 33 11.11 14.65 2.98
N ILE A 34 9.82 14.94 3.15
CA ILE A 34 8.73 14.01 2.90
C ILE A 34 8.27 14.21 1.46
N HIS A 35 8.35 13.15 0.67
CA HIS A 35 7.88 13.14 -0.72
C HIS A 35 6.72 12.16 -0.83
N SER A 36 5.57 12.63 -1.33
CA SER A 36 4.38 11.80 -1.56
C SER A 36 4.06 11.74 -3.04
N ARG A 37 3.75 10.54 -3.54
CA ARG A 37 3.39 10.31 -4.95
C ARG A 37 2.13 9.46 -5.04
N PRO A 38 1.15 9.83 -5.89
CA PRO A 38 0.02 8.97 -6.18
C PRO A 38 0.52 7.73 -6.95
N MET A 39 0.16 6.55 -6.47
CA MET A 39 0.48 5.26 -7.08
C MET A 39 -0.83 4.47 -7.24
N ALA A 40 -1.04 3.88 -8.42
CA ALA A 40 -2.15 2.94 -8.61
C ALA A 40 -1.73 1.56 -8.09
N THR A 41 -2.53 0.98 -7.21
CA THR A 41 -2.25 -0.36 -6.68
C THR A 41 -2.54 -1.42 -7.74
N ALA A 42 -1.57 -2.30 -8.01
CA ALA A 42 -1.72 -3.38 -8.99
C ALA A 42 -2.34 -4.63 -8.38
N ASP A 43 -1.84 -5.08 -7.22
CA ASP A 43 -2.37 -6.23 -6.49
C ASP A 43 -1.96 -6.20 -5.01
N VAL A 44 -2.71 -6.95 -4.19
CA VAL A 44 -2.38 -7.26 -2.79
C VAL A 44 -2.44 -8.78 -2.62
N ASP A 45 -1.31 -9.38 -2.25
CA ASP A 45 -1.23 -10.83 -2.07
C ASP A 45 -1.75 -11.30 -0.69
N ALA A 46 -1.82 -12.62 -0.53
CA ALA A 46 -2.34 -13.25 0.70
C ALA A 46 -1.42 -13.04 1.92
N ASP A 47 -0.16 -12.68 1.70
CA ASP A 47 0.82 -12.40 2.75
C ASP A 47 0.78 -10.93 3.19
N GLY A 48 0.08 -10.07 2.43
CA GLY A 48 -0.09 -8.65 2.70
C GLY A 48 0.91 -7.76 1.97
N ASN A 49 1.62 -8.27 0.96
CA ASN A 49 2.47 -7.43 0.11
C ASN A 49 1.61 -6.64 -0.88
N VAL A 50 1.95 -5.37 -1.07
CA VAL A 50 1.26 -4.45 -1.99
C VAL A 50 2.16 -4.19 -3.19
N TRP A 51 1.63 -4.43 -4.38
CA TRP A 51 2.36 -4.32 -5.64
C TRP A 51 2.01 -3.04 -6.39
N PHE A 52 3.03 -2.38 -6.92
CA PHE A 52 2.92 -1.18 -7.74
C PHE A 52 3.78 -1.31 -8.98
N PHE A 53 3.29 -0.82 -10.12
CA PHE A 53 4.16 -0.57 -11.26
C PHE A 53 4.85 0.78 -11.09
N THR A 54 6.16 0.81 -11.33
CA THR A 54 6.97 2.03 -11.35
C THR A 54 7.94 1.98 -12.53
N ASN A 55 8.48 3.13 -12.91
CA ASN A 55 9.61 3.19 -13.83
C ASN A 55 10.94 3.13 -13.05
N GLU A 56 12.03 2.83 -13.74
CA GLU A 56 13.38 2.71 -13.16
C GLU A 56 13.94 4.06 -12.68
N PHE A 57 13.45 5.17 -13.23
CA PHE A 57 13.97 6.52 -12.99
C PHE A 57 13.05 7.38 -12.10
N SER A 58 12.16 6.75 -11.34
CA SER A 58 11.12 7.41 -10.55
C SER A 58 11.70 7.96 -9.26
#